data_AF-A0A368D312-F1
#
_entry.id   AF-A0A368D312-F1
#
_cell.length_a   1.000
_cell.length_b   1.000
_cell.length_c   1.000
_cell.angle_alpha   90.00
_cell.angle_beta   90.00
_cell.angle_gamma   90.00
#
_symmetry.space_group_name_H-M   'P 1'
#
loop_
_entity.id
_entity.type
_entity.pdbx_description
1 polymer ?
#
loop_
_entity_poly.entity_id
_entity_poly.type
_entity_poly.pdbx_seq_one_letter_code
_entity_poly.pdbx_strand_id
1 'polypeptide(L)' 'ISIITGLGFASSNGEARRLIQQGGVSLDDVKVTDVQAMVSLEKDQEVVLKAGKRKFAILAASDPRE' A
#
# COMPACT_ATOMS: atom_id res chain seq x y z
N ILE A 1 7.39 0.75 2.23
CA ILE A 1 7.79 1.60 1.06
C ILE A 1 7.80 0.81 -0.26
N SER A 2 8.48 -0.35 -0.33
CA SER A 2 8.65 -1.11 -1.58
C SER A 2 7.34 -1.52 -2.28
N ILE A 3 6.26 -1.74 -1.52
CA ILE A 3 4.94 -2.04 -2.10
C ILE A 3 4.37 -0.82 -2.85
N ILE A 4 4.49 0.38 -2.30
CA ILE A 4 3.91 1.60 -2.90
C ILE A 4 4.68 2.00 -4.16
N THR A 5 6.01 1.89 -4.15
CA THR A 5 6.84 2.13 -5.34
C THR A 5 6.69 1.02 -6.37
N GLY A 6 6.66 -0.25 -5.95
CA GLY A 6 6.48 -1.40 -6.84
C GLY A 6 5.11 -1.44 -7.53
N LEU A 7 4.07 -0.95 -6.88
CA LEU A 7 2.74 -0.80 -7.45
C LEU A 7 2.57 0.49 -8.31
N GLY A 8 3.61 1.34 -8.44
CA GLY A 8 3.52 2.60 -9.20
C GLY A 8 2.73 3.73 -8.51
N PHE A 9 2.49 3.61 -7.21
CA PHE A 9 1.77 4.63 -6.43
C PHE A 9 2.64 5.84 -6.13
N ALA A 10 3.95 5.66 -6.07
CA ALA A 10 4.93 6.73 -5.95
C ALA A 10 6.08 6.52 -6.93
N SER A 11 6.55 7.60 -7.57
CA SER A 11 7.68 7.53 -8.49
C SER A 11 9.02 7.30 -7.80
N SER A 12 9.09 7.45 -6.47
CA SER A 12 10.32 7.27 -5.69
C SER A 12 10.03 6.96 -4.22
N ASN A 13 10.99 6.34 -3.54
CA ASN A 13 10.90 6.03 -2.10
C ASN A 13 10.60 7.26 -1.24
N GLY A 14 11.12 8.43 -1.61
CA GLY A 14 10.85 9.71 -0.95
C GLY A 14 9.42 10.20 -1.13
N GLU A 15 8.87 10.09 -2.34
CA GLU A 15 7.45 10.40 -2.60
C GLU A 15 6.53 9.43 -1.87
N ALA A 16 6.85 8.13 -1.87
CA ALA A 16 6.09 7.12 -1.14
C ALA A 16 6.03 7.45 0.36
N ARG A 17 7.18 7.78 0.97
CA ARG A 17 7.24 8.18 2.38
C ARG A 17 6.36 9.40 2.66
N ARG A 18 6.41 10.42 1.80
CA ARG A 18 5.59 11.63 1.94
C ARG A 18 4.10 11.32 1.82
N LEU A 19 3.70 10.53 0.83
CA LEU A 19 2.32 10.08 0.62
C LEU A 19 1.78 9.35 1.84
N ILE A 20 2.57 8.44 2.41
CA ILE A 20 2.21 7.71 3.64
C ILE A 20 2.10 8.69 4.81
N GLN A 21 3.15 9.48 5.09
CA GLN A 21 3.17 10.40 6.23
C GLN A 21 2.07 11.47 6.19
N GLN A 22 1.67 11.90 4.98
CA GLN A 22 0.56 12.85 4.82
C GLN A 22 -0.83 12.20 4.92
N GLY A 23 -0.91 10.90 5.22
CA GLY A 23 -2.18 10.17 5.29
C GLY A 23 -2.84 10.02 3.93
N GLY A 24 -2.06 10.12 2.87
CA GLY A 24 -2.49 9.88 1.51
C GLY A 24 -2.56 8.39 1.15
N VAL A 25 -2.33 7.47 2.10
CA VAL A 25 -2.51 6.03 1.93
C VAL A 25 -3.56 5.56 2.93
N SER A 26 -4.49 4.74 2.47
CA SER A 26 -5.53 4.11 3.28
C SER A 26 -5.67 2.67 2.83
N LEU A 27 -5.97 1.78 3.76
CA LEU A 27 -5.91 0.35 3.56
C LEU A 27 -7.10 -0.23 4.30
N ASP A 28 -8.07 -0.77 3.56
CA ASP A 28 -9.32 -1.28 4.11
C ASP A 28 -10.03 -0.28 5.05
N ASP A 29 -10.20 0.96 4.57
CA ASP A 29 -10.72 2.11 5.33
C ASP A 29 -9.82 2.62 6.48
N VAL A 30 -8.71 1.94 6.78
CA VAL A 30 -7.73 2.36 7.79
C VAL A 30 -6.66 3.24 7.16
N LYS A 31 -6.53 4.50 7.59
CA LYS A 31 -5.46 5.38 7.11
C LYS A 31 -4.09 4.89 7.56
N VAL A 32 -3.21 4.65 6.60
CA VAL A 32 -1.82 4.27 6.86
C VAL A 32 -0.98 5.55 6.85
N THR A 33 -0.63 6.03 8.03
CA THR A 33 0.29 7.17 8.22
C THR A 33 1.72 6.72 8.51
N ASP A 34 1.91 5.43 8.80
CA ASP A 34 3.21 4.87 9.14
C ASP A 34 3.90 4.23 7.94
N VAL A 35 5.11 4.71 7.66
CA VAL A 35 5.95 4.27 6.54
C VAL A 35 6.50 2.85 6.72
N GLN A 36 6.56 2.39 7.97
CA GLN A 36 6.94 1.04 8.38
C GLN A 36 5.73 0.17 8.74
N ALA A 37 4.50 0.63 8.51
CA ALA A 37 3.31 -0.19 8.67
C ALA A 37 3.49 -1.51 7.90
N MET A 38 3.51 -2.62 8.64
CA MET A 38 3.46 -3.95 8.05
C MET A 38 2.00 -4.23 7.70
N VAL A 39 1.75 -4.41 6.42
CA VAL A 39 0.48 -4.92 5.93
C VAL A 39 0.60 -6.43 5.95
N SER A 40 0.04 -7.06 6.98
CA SER A 40 -0.08 -8.51 7.04
C SER A 40 -1.30 -8.90 6.22
N LEU A 41 -1.06 -9.49 5.06
CA LEU A 41 -2.10 -10.09 4.24
C LEU A 41 -2.16 -11.57 4.57
N GLU A 42 -3.33 -12.03 5.02
CA GLU A 42 -3.55 -13.46 5.16
C GLU A 42 -3.70 -14.12 3.79
N LYS A 43 -3.39 -15.41 3.70
CA LYS A 43 -3.57 -16.20 2.48
C LYS A 43 -5.07 -16.17 2.11
N ASP A 44 -5.37 -15.92 0.84
CA ASP A 44 -6.75 -15.73 0.34
C ASP A 44 -7.41 -14.38 0.75
N GLN A 45 -6.66 -13.47 1.40
CA GLN A 45 -7.17 -12.17 1.79
C GLN A 45 -6.78 -11.09 0.79
N GLU A 46 -7.78 -10.33 0.37
CA GLU A 46 -7.64 -9.16 -0.48
C GLU A 46 -7.75 -7.93 0.41
N VAL A 47 -6.82 -6.99 0.28
CA VAL A 47 -6.97 -5.66 0.91
C VAL A 47 -6.94 -4.58 -0.14
N VAL A 48 -7.83 -3.62 0.02
CA VAL A 48 -7.89 -2.45 -0.85
C VAL A 48 -6.96 -1.38 -0.31
N LEU A 49 -5.84 -1.17 -0.99
CA LEU A 49 -4.95 -0.04 -0.76
C LEU A 49 -5.39 1.12 -1.65
N LYS A 50 -5.85 2.19 -1.02
CA LYS A 50 -6.21 3.44 -1.65
C LYS A 50 -5.10 4.45 -1.40
N ALA A 51 -4.48 4.96 -2.45
CA ALA A 51 -3.52 6.04 -2.31
C ALA A 51 -3.93 7.30 -3.07
N GLY A 52 -4.13 8.37 -2.31
CA GLY A 52 -4.67 9.64 -2.76
C GLY A 52 -6.10 9.50 -3.26
N LYS A 53 -6.50 10.44 -4.13
CA LYS A 53 -7.85 10.45 -4.73
C LYS A 53 -7.97 9.61 -6.00
N ARG A 54 -6.85 9.23 -6.62
CA ARG A 54 -6.82 8.71 -8.00
C ARG A 54 -6.13 7.36 -8.16
N LYS A 55 -5.48 6.82 -7.12
CA LYS A 55 -4.79 5.52 -7.22
C LYS A 55 -5.42 4.53 -6.24
N PHE A 56 -5.76 3.35 -6.74
CA PHE A 56 -6.39 2.27 -5.99
C PHE A 56 -5.70 0.97 -6.41
N ALA A 57 -5.29 0.16 -5.45
CA ALA A 57 -4.69 -1.14 -5.66
C ALA A 57 -5.40 -2.14 -4.78
N ILE A 58 -5.60 -3.33 -5.33
CA ILE A 58 -6.03 -4.47 -4.57
C ILE A 58 -4.75 -5.30 -4.37
N LEU A 59 -4.37 -5.47 -3.12
CA LEU A 59 -3.29 -6.36 -2.75
C LEU A 59 -3.90 -7.70 -2.39
N ALA A 60 -3.62 -8.72 -3.18
CA ALA A 60 -3.93 -10.10 -2.85
C ALA A 60 -2.62 -10.81 -2.48
N ALA A 61 -2.57 -11.45 -1.32
CA ALA A 61 -1.47 -12.36 -1.00
C ALA A 61 -1.65 -13.67 -1.78
N SER A 62 -1.28 -13.65 -3.06
CA SER A 62 -1.03 -14.87 -3.82
C SER A 62 0.44 -15.23 -3.59
N ASP A 63 0.70 -16.16 -2.68
CA ASP A 63 2.02 -16.75 -2.49
C ASP A 63 2.48 -17.31 -3.86
N PRO A 64 3.53 -16.78 -4.51
CA PRO A 64 3.97 -17.29 -5.81
C PRO A 64 4.89 -18.50 -5.65
N ARG A 65 4.57 -19.41 -4.72
CA ARG A 65 5.26 -20.71 -4.59
C ARG A 65 4.37 -21.81 -5.16
N GLU A 66 4.26 -21.84 -6.48
CA GLU A 66 4.20 -23.07 -7.27
C GLU A 66 5.02 -22.90 -8.55
#